data_AF-R6EDQ1-F1
#
_entry.id   AF-R6EDQ1-F1
#
_cell.length_a   1.000
_cell.length_b   1.000
_cell.length_c   1.000
_cell.angle_alpha   90.00
_cell.angle_beta   90.00
_cell.angle_gamma   90.00
#
_symmetry.space_group_name_H-M   'P 1'
#
loop_
_entity.id
_entity.type
_entity.pdbx_description
1 polymer ?
#
loop_
_entity_poly.entity_id
_entity_poly.type
_entity_poly.pdbx_seq_one_letter_code
_entity_poly.pdbx_strand_id
1 'polypeptide(L)'
;MPQIAVVDFEKQGLNNNAIGGYLQSSGMLFINSKYDTKQKILEFVNKKQGHFANTTEYAPYLHELGHKFYYDAIENIAKTQKIDYSEAKRNVDKKILQYIDDVCQGNIENIISRYANNGYLSGEYTEVYAECFTVKDSNKQAKDIILLIKKMR
;
A
#
# COMPACT_ATOMS: atom_id res chain seq x y z
N MET A 1 -1.61 -11.96 -10.30
CA MET A 1 -2.05 -11.99 -8.88
C MET A 1 -0.96 -12.68 -8.07
N PRO A 2 -0.59 -12.17 -6.87
CA PRO A 2 0.37 -12.87 -6.01
C PRO A 2 -0.21 -14.20 -5.53
N GLN A 3 0.66 -15.13 -5.15
CA GLN A 3 0.22 -16.27 -4.35
C GLN A 3 -0.22 -15.78 -2.97
N ILE A 4 -1.31 -16.34 -2.44
CA ILE A 4 -1.89 -15.95 -1.16
C ILE A 4 -1.76 -17.12 -0.19
N ALA A 5 -1.22 -16.86 0.99
CA ALA A 5 -1.14 -17.83 2.08
C ALA A 5 -1.88 -17.31 3.32
N VAL A 6 -2.75 -18.13 3.88
CA VAL A 6 -3.40 -17.85 5.16
C VAL A 6 -2.62 -18.59 6.24
N VAL A 7 -2.02 -17.84 7.17
CA VAL A 7 -1.10 -18.40 8.17
C VAL A 7 -1.36 -17.81 9.54
N ASP A 8 -1.07 -18.58 10.58
CA ASP A 8 -1.10 -18.12 11.97
C ASP A 8 0.18 -17.33 12.25
N PHE A 9 0.08 -16.00 12.26
CA PHE A 9 1.25 -15.11 12.35
C PHE A 9 2.03 -15.33 13.65
N GLU A 10 1.32 -15.60 14.75
CA GLU A 10 1.95 -15.86 16.05
C GLU A 10 2.83 -17.12 16.00
N LYS A 11 2.32 -18.21 15.41
CA LYS A 11 3.08 -19.45 15.26
C LYS A 11 4.27 -19.33 14.31
N GLN A 12 4.25 -18.33 13.41
CA GLN A 12 5.35 -18.04 12.50
C GLN A 12 6.32 -16.98 13.02
N GLY A 13 6.15 -16.50 14.26
CA GLY A 13 6.99 -15.43 14.83
C GLY A 13 6.81 -14.06 14.17
N LEU A 14 5.69 -13.86 13.47
CA LEU A 14 5.31 -12.61 12.83
C LEU A 14 4.47 -11.75 13.78
N ASN A 15 4.28 -10.47 13.43
CA ASN A 15 3.47 -9.56 14.22
C ASN A 15 2.01 -10.02 14.32
N ASN A 16 1.60 -10.56 15.47
CA ASN A 16 0.25 -11.08 15.72
C ASN A 16 -0.87 -10.01 15.64
N ASN A 17 -0.50 -8.72 15.61
CA ASN A 17 -1.45 -7.64 15.43
C ASN A 17 -1.62 -7.24 13.97
N ALA A 18 -0.71 -7.64 13.07
CA ALA A 18 -0.86 -7.41 11.64
C ALA A 18 -1.95 -8.31 11.05
N ILE A 19 -2.75 -7.76 10.13
CA ILE A 19 -3.82 -8.48 9.44
C ILE A 19 -3.32 -9.16 8.15
N GLY A 20 -2.29 -8.59 7.53
CA GLY A 20 -1.65 -9.12 6.34
C GLY A 20 -0.24 -8.56 6.16
N GLY A 21 0.41 -9.01 5.09
CA GLY A 21 1.68 -8.47 4.64
C GLY A 21 2.11 -9.06 3.29
N TYR A 22 2.52 -8.20 2.37
CA TYR A 22 3.15 -8.59 1.11
C TYR A 22 4.67 -8.67 1.28
N LEU A 23 5.23 -9.85 1.01
CA LEU A 23 6.67 -10.06 1.03
C LEU A 23 7.23 -10.01 -0.40
N GLN A 24 7.97 -8.95 -0.72
CA GLN A 24 8.53 -8.76 -2.06
C GLN A 24 9.44 -9.93 -2.48
N SER A 25 10.29 -10.43 -1.59
CA SER A 25 11.29 -11.46 -1.91
C SER A 25 10.69 -12.80 -2.33
N SER A 26 9.51 -13.15 -1.80
CA SER A 26 8.78 -14.36 -2.20
C SER A 26 7.66 -14.09 -3.20
N GLY A 27 7.27 -12.83 -3.39
CA GLY A 27 6.10 -12.44 -4.19
C GLY A 27 4.77 -12.91 -3.58
N MET A 28 4.76 -13.29 -2.29
CA MET A 28 3.60 -13.83 -1.60
C MET A 28 2.90 -12.78 -0.74
N LEU A 29 1.59 -12.89 -0.68
CA LEU A 29 0.71 -12.15 0.21
C LEU A 29 0.31 -13.08 1.36
N PHE A 30 0.65 -12.70 2.59
CA PHE A 30 0.26 -13.43 3.78
C PHE A 30 -0.95 -12.76 4.42
N ILE A 31 -1.94 -13.55 4.83
CA ILE A 31 -3.09 -13.11 5.60
C ILE A 31 -3.07 -13.83 6.93
N ASN A 32 -3.24 -13.08 8.03
CA ASN A 32 -3.25 -13.64 9.35
C ASN A 32 -4.56 -14.40 9.60
N SER A 33 -4.45 -15.71 9.87
CA SER A 33 -5.59 -16.61 10.12
C SER A 33 -6.42 -16.20 11.34
N LYS A 34 -5.92 -15.32 12.20
CA LYS A 34 -6.67 -14.71 13.30
C LYS A 34 -7.92 -13.95 12.82
N TYR A 35 -7.86 -13.33 11.64
CA TYR A 35 -8.94 -12.55 11.02
C TYR A 35 -9.71 -13.37 9.96
N ASP A 36 -10.11 -14.59 10.34
CA ASP A 36 -10.77 -15.60 9.51
C ASP A 36 -12.25 -15.32 9.18
N THR A 37 -12.83 -14.22 9.69
CA THR A 37 -14.20 -13.82 9.37
C THR A 37 -14.27 -12.38 8.90
N LYS A 38 -15.26 -12.10 8.04
CA LYS A 38 -15.60 -10.73 7.61
C LYS A 38 -15.75 -9.78 8.80
N GLN A 39 -16.42 -10.22 9.86
CA GLN A 39 -16.65 -9.39 11.05
C GLN A 39 -15.33 -9.00 11.73
N LYS A 40 -14.40 -9.95 11.93
CA LYS A 40 -13.09 -9.65 12.54
C LYS A 40 -12.27 -8.68 11.69
N ILE A 41 -12.34 -8.79 10.37
CA ILE A 41 -11.67 -7.85 9.45
C ILE A 41 -12.31 -6.45 9.59
N LEU A 42 -13.64 -6.37 9.56
CA LEU A 42 -14.36 -5.10 9.73
C LEU A 42 -14.05 -4.44 11.08
N GLU A 43 -14.02 -5.21 12.16
CA GLU A 43 -13.63 -4.73 13.49
C GLU A 43 -12.19 -4.19 13.49
N PHE A 44 -11.26 -4.85 12.80
CA PHE A 44 -9.88 -4.38 12.66
C PHE A 44 -9.79 -3.05 11.92
N VAL A 45 -10.33 -2.98 10.70
CA VAL A 45 -10.18 -1.79 9.83
C VAL A 45 -10.98 -0.59 10.31
N ASN A 46 -12.05 -0.82 11.09
CA ASN A 46 -12.88 0.24 11.66
C ASN A 46 -12.57 0.56 13.12
N LYS A 47 -11.58 -0.11 13.75
CA LYS A 47 -11.22 0.11 15.17
C LYS A 47 -10.89 1.57 15.49
N LYS A 48 -10.29 2.28 14.53
CA LYS A 48 -9.95 3.70 14.62
C LYS A 48 -10.40 4.39 13.34
N GLN A 49 -11.44 5.22 13.44
CA GLN A 49 -11.97 5.95 12.29
C GLN A 49 -10.87 6.79 11.62
N GLY A 50 -10.83 6.76 10.28
CA GLY A 50 -9.83 7.47 9.49
C GLY A 50 -8.42 6.88 9.52
N HIS A 51 -8.21 5.75 10.21
CA HIS A 51 -6.89 5.12 10.24
C HIS A 51 -6.53 4.52 8.88
N PHE A 52 -7.43 3.73 8.29
CA PHE A 52 -7.29 3.17 6.95
C PHE A 52 -8.20 3.90 5.96
N ALA A 53 -7.79 3.95 4.70
CA ALA A 53 -8.52 4.63 3.63
C ALA A 53 -9.81 3.89 3.25
N ASN A 54 -9.80 2.56 3.33
CA ASN A 54 -10.92 1.69 3.02
C ASN A 54 -11.41 0.97 4.28
N THR A 55 -12.72 1.03 4.53
CA THR A 55 -13.39 0.52 5.74
C THR A 55 -14.14 -0.80 5.52
N THR A 56 -14.00 -1.40 4.34
CA THR A 56 -14.64 -2.67 3.97
C THR A 56 -13.76 -3.87 4.34
N GLU A 57 -14.35 -5.07 4.32
CA GLU A 57 -13.62 -6.32 4.51
C GLU A 57 -12.52 -6.57 3.46
N TYR A 58 -12.58 -5.88 2.32
CA TYR A 58 -11.60 -6.03 1.25
C TYR A 58 -10.34 -5.18 1.46
N ALA A 59 -10.36 -4.23 2.40
CA ALA A 59 -9.31 -3.24 2.57
C ALA A 59 -7.91 -3.86 2.76
N PRO A 60 -7.69 -4.87 3.62
CA PRO A 60 -6.37 -5.46 3.79
C PRO A 60 -5.84 -6.08 2.49
N TYR A 61 -6.68 -6.83 1.77
CA TYR A 61 -6.28 -7.48 0.53
C TYR A 61 -5.91 -6.46 -0.55
N LEU A 62 -6.70 -5.38 -0.67
CA LEU A 62 -6.41 -4.31 -1.62
C LEU A 62 -5.12 -3.57 -1.26
N HIS A 63 -4.88 -3.34 0.02
CA HIS A 63 -3.67 -2.70 0.53
C HIS A 63 -2.43 -3.53 0.14
N GLU A 64 -2.41 -4.83 0.46
CA GLU A 64 -1.29 -5.70 0.12
C GLU A 64 -1.10 -5.86 -1.40
N LEU A 65 -2.19 -5.88 -2.18
CA LEU A 65 -2.10 -5.80 -3.63
C LEU A 65 -1.47 -4.48 -4.08
N GLY A 66 -1.77 -3.38 -3.42
CA GLY A 66 -1.15 -2.08 -3.62
C GLY A 66 0.38 -2.16 -3.54
N HIS A 67 0.94 -2.77 -2.49
CA HIS A 67 2.38 -3.01 -2.38
C HIS A 67 2.93 -3.79 -3.56
N LYS A 68 2.29 -4.90 -3.94
CA LYS A 68 2.73 -5.66 -5.12
C LYS A 68 2.75 -4.80 -6.38
N PHE A 69 1.68 -4.07 -6.64
CA PHE A 69 1.59 -3.22 -7.82
C PHE A 69 2.64 -2.12 -7.84
N TYR A 70 3.01 -1.60 -6.67
CA TYR A 70 4.09 -0.63 -6.52
C TYR A 70 5.45 -1.25 -6.86
N TYR A 71 5.80 -2.40 -6.28
CA TYR A 71 7.07 -3.08 -6.55
C TYR A 71 7.20 -3.57 -7.99
N ASP A 72 6.14 -4.18 -8.55
CA ASP A 72 6.11 -4.59 -9.95
C ASP A 72 6.33 -3.39 -10.89
N ALA A 73 5.80 -2.21 -10.53
CA ALA A 73 5.99 -1.01 -11.31
C ALA A 73 7.44 -0.50 -11.26
N ILE A 74 8.08 -0.53 -10.09
CA ILE A 74 9.50 -0.16 -9.96
C ILE A 74 10.38 -1.10 -10.78
N GLU A 75 10.14 -2.41 -10.70
CA GLU A 75 10.90 -3.38 -11.50
C GLU A 75 10.75 -3.14 -13.00
N ASN A 76 9.54 -2.79 -13.45
CA ASN A 76 9.28 -2.47 -14.84
C ASN A 76 10.02 -1.18 -15.26
N ILE A 77 9.91 -0.12 -14.46
CA ILE A 77 10.61 1.15 -14.71
C ILE A 77 12.13 0.94 -14.78
N ALA A 78 12.71 0.18 -13.84
CA ALA A 78 14.13 -0.15 -13.83
C ALA A 78 14.56 -0.85 -15.13
N LYS A 79 13.77 -1.85 -15.58
CA LYS A 79 14.03 -2.57 -16.83
C LYS A 79 13.88 -1.69 -18.06
N THR A 80 12.80 -0.92 -18.19
CA THR A 80 12.54 -0.10 -19.38
C THR A 80 13.53 1.05 -19.51
N GLN A 81 13.86 1.70 -18.39
CA GLN A 81 14.78 2.84 -18.37
C GLN A 81 16.26 2.41 -18.27
N LYS A 82 16.54 1.11 -18.09
CA LYS A 82 17.88 0.54 -17.91
C LYS A 82 18.65 1.17 -16.75
N ILE A 83 17.96 1.35 -15.63
CA ILE A 83 18.51 1.88 -14.37
C ILE A 83 18.39 0.84 -13.26
N ASP A 84 19.13 1.02 -12.17
CA ASP A 84 19.03 0.12 -11.03
C ASP A 84 17.66 0.22 -10.34
N TYR A 85 17.22 -0.89 -9.74
CA TYR A 85 15.99 -0.94 -8.96
C TYR A 85 15.93 0.16 -7.88
N SER A 86 17.05 0.39 -7.19
CA SER A 86 17.12 1.41 -6.14
C SER A 86 16.94 2.83 -6.70
N GLU A 87 17.42 3.08 -7.92
CA GLU A 87 17.26 4.35 -8.61
C GLU A 87 15.82 4.54 -9.10
N ALA A 88 15.23 3.51 -9.71
CA ALA A 88 13.83 3.51 -10.09
C ALA A 88 12.92 3.78 -8.89
N LYS A 89 13.17 3.13 -7.74
CA LYS A 89 12.42 3.37 -6.50
C LYS A 89 12.55 4.82 -6.04
N ARG A 90 13.77 5.38 -5.97
CA ARG A 90 13.99 6.78 -5.59
C ARG A 90 13.23 7.75 -6.51
N ASN A 91 13.22 7.47 -7.81
CA ASN A 91 12.51 8.31 -8.79
C ASN A 91 10.99 8.25 -8.61
N VAL A 92 10.44 7.05 -8.37
CA VAL A 92 9.02 6.86 -8.05
C VAL A 92 8.65 7.57 -6.75
N ASP A 93 9.40 7.36 -5.68
CA ASP A 93 9.17 7.98 -4.36
C ASP A 93 9.20 9.50 -4.46
N LYS A 94 10.19 10.05 -5.18
CA LYS A 94 10.27 11.49 -5.42
C LYS A 94 9.05 12.03 -6.15
N LYS A 95 8.48 11.29 -7.11
CA LYS A 95 7.27 11.72 -7.83
C LYS A 95 6.04 11.69 -6.94
N ILE A 96 5.92 10.69 -6.06
CA ILE A 96 4.84 10.62 -5.08
C ILE A 96 4.96 11.79 -4.10
N LEU A 97 6.15 12.00 -3.52
CA LEU A 97 6.46 13.13 -2.64
C LEU A 97 6.08 14.47 -3.27
N GLN A 98 6.58 14.75 -4.47
CA GLN A 98 6.28 16.00 -5.19
C GLN A 98 4.79 16.21 -5.38
N TYR A 99 4.04 15.16 -5.75
CA TYR A 99 2.59 15.28 -5.89
C TYR A 99 1.91 15.57 -4.54
N ILE A 100 2.35 14.93 -3.46
CA ILE A 100 1.80 15.16 -2.13
C ILE A 100 2.07 16.61 -1.67
N ASP A 101 3.29 17.12 -1.89
CA ASP A 101 3.66 18.47 -1.50
C ASP A 101 2.94 19.53 -2.35
N ASP A 102 2.96 19.36 -3.68
CA ASP A 102 2.47 20.39 -4.60
C ASP A 102 0.94 20.37 -4.74
N VAL A 103 0.32 19.18 -4.78
CA VAL A 103 -1.12 19.02 -5.05
C VAL A 103 -1.91 18.74 -3.78
N CYS A 104 -1.40 17.89 -2.90
CA CYS A 104 -2.06 17.59 -1.62
C CYS A 104 -1.68 18.58 -0.51
N GLN A 105 -0.70 19.47 -0.74
CA GLN A 105 -0.20 20.42 0.26
C GLN A 105 0.24 19.73 1.57
N GLY A 106 0.80 18.52 1.46
CA GLY A 106 1.18 17.68 2.60
C GLY A 106 0.00 17.09 3.38
N ASN A 107 -1.26 17.37 3.01
CA ASN A 107 -2.45 16.98 3.77
C ASN A 107 -2.95 15.57 3.42
N ILE A 108 -2.05 14.59 3.37
CA ILE A 108 -2.41 13.22 2.95
C ILE A 108 -3.29 12.50 3.99
N GLU A 109 -3.22 12.87 5.28
CA GLU A 109 -4.06 12.30 6.35
C GLU A 109 -5.55 12.48 6.07
N ASN A 110 -5.96 13.69 5.70
CA ASN A 110 -7.36 14.00 5.44
C ASN A 110 -7.82 13.59 4.04
N ILE A 111 -6.89 13.46 3.09
CA ILE A 111 -7.20 13.10 1.70
C ILE A 111 -7.31 11.58 1.53
N ILE A 112 -6.42 10.82 2.18
CA ILE A 112 -6.33 9.36 2.03
C ILE A 112 -6.63 8.67 3.35
N SER A 113 -5.69 8.73 4.30
CA SER A 113 -5.83 8.11 5.62
C SER A 113 -4.67 8.49 6.53
N ARG A 114 -4.83 8.31 7.84
CA ARG A 114 -3.71 8.42 8.78
C ARG A 114 -2.60 7.41 8.48
N TYR A 115 -2.93 6.20 8.02
CA TYR A 115 -1.92 5.20 7.69
C TYR A 115 -1.05 5.64 6.50
N ALA A 116 -1.65 6.25 5.48
CA ALA A 116 -0.91 6.91 4.40
C ALA A 116 -0.04 8.06 4.92
N ASN A 117 -0.55 8.87 5.86
CA ASN A 117 0.23 9.95 6.46
C ASN A 117 1.46 9.46 7.22
N ASN A 118 1.33 8.35 7.96
CA ASN A 118 2.49 7.73 8.62
C ASN A 118 3.55 7.33 7.61
N GLY A 119 3.16 6.71 6.49
CA GLY A 119 4.08 6.35 5.40
C GLY A 119 4.72 7.57 4.73
N TYR A 120 3.98 8.65 4.55
CA TYR A 120 4.51 9.92 4.05
C TYR A 120 5.59 10.49 4.99
N LEU A 121 5.29 10.57 6.29
CA LEU A 121 6.20 11.12 7.31
C LEU A 121 7.44 10.24 7.53
N SER A 122 7.34 8.92 7.39
CA SER A 122 8.46 7.98 7.52
C SER A 122 9.28 7.82 6.24
N GLY A 123 8.79 8.33 5.11
CA GLY A 123 9.38 8.09 3.78
C GLY A 123 9.05 6.71 3.19
N GLU A 124 8.13 5.96 3.80
CA GLU A 124 7.61 4.68 3.30
C GLU A 124 6.47 4.91 2.30
N TYR A 125 6.77 5.51 1.15
CA TYR A 125 5.78 5.82 0.10
C TYR A 125 5.07 4.58 -0.48
N THR A 126 5.57 3.37 -0.22
CA THR A 126 4.86 2.11 -0.53
C THR A 126 3.53 2.01 0.24
N GLU A 127 3.49 2.46 1.49
CA GLU A 127 2.27 2.51 2.31
C GLU A 127 1.28 3.54 1.77
N VAL A 128 1.79 4.72 1.38
CA VAL A 128 0.97 5.77 0.74
C VAL A 128 0.31 5.23 -0.52
N TYR A 129 1.09 4.58 -1.39
CA TYR A 129 0.59 3.99 -2.62
C TYR A 129 -0.42 2.87 -2.35
N ALA A 130 -0.13 2.00 -1.37
CA ALA A 130 -1.02 0.89 -1.00
C ALA A 130 -2.38 1.40 -0.50
N GLU A 131 -2.39 2.41 0.37
CA GLU A 131 -3.63 3.05 0.83
C GLU A 131 -4.39 3.71 -0.33
N CYS A 132 -3.70 4.42 -1.22
CA CYS A 132 -4.31 4.99 -2.43
C CYS A 132 -4.95 3.90 -3.30
N PHE A 133 -4.30 2.73 -3.43
CA PHE A 133 -4.81 1.62 -4.22
C PHE A 133 -6.17 1.11 -3.73
N THR A 134 -6.42 1.20 -2.43
CA THR A 134 -7.68 0.73 -1.81
C THR A 134 -8.89 1.62 -2.11
N VAL A 135 -8.67 2.88 -2.51
CA VAL A 135 -9.73 3.90 -2.75
C VAL A 135 -9.64 4.57 -4.11
N LYS A 136 -8.83 4.04 -5.04
CA LYS A 136 -8.55 4.65 -6.35
C LYS A 136 -9.78 4.95 -7.22
N ASP A 137 -10.87 4.22 -7.03
CA ASP A 137 -12.08 4.37 -7.83
C ASP A 137 -13.03 5.43 -7.25
N SER A 138 -12.83 5.83 -5.99
CA SER A 138 -13.64 6.84 -5.29
C SER A 138 -12.87 8.11 -4.91
N ASN A 139 -11.54 8.13 -5.01
CA ASN A 139 -10.70 9.25 -4.64
C ASN A 139 -9.79 9.69 -5.80
N LYS A 140 -9.92 10.95 -6.23
CA LYS A 140 -9.19 11.49 -7.38
C LYS A 140 -7.68 11.54 -7.14
N GLN A 141 -7.24 12.02 -5.98
CA GLN A 141 -5.82 12.13 -5.64
C GLN A 141 -5.17 10.75 -5.54
N ALA A 142 -5.88 9.77 -4.96
CA ALA A 142 -5.42 8.39 -4.93
C ALA A 142 -5.22 7.82 -6.35
N LYS A 143 -6.18 8.08 -7.24
CA LYS A 143 -6.10 7.69 -8.65
C LYS A 143 -4.93 8.35 -9.37
N ASP A 144 -4.74 9.64 -9.14
CA ASP A 144 -3.66 10.42 -9.76
C ASP A 144 -2.29 9.87 -9.34
N ILE A 145 -2.07 9.59 -8.05
CA ILE A 145 -0.84 8.97 -7.54
C ILE A 145 -0.56 7.64 -8.26
N ILE A 146 -1.58 6.79 -8.44
CA ILE A 146 -1.43 5.52 -9.17
C ILE A 146 -1.06 5.75 -10.64
N LEU A 147 -1.63 6.78 -11.27
CA LEU A 147 -1.35 7.13 -12.66
C LEU A 147 0.05 7.72 -12.85
N LEU A 148 0.63 8.41 -11.86
CA LEU A 148 2.00 8.93 -11.93
C LEU A 148 2.99 7.81 -12.25
N ILE A 149 2.92 6.72 -11.49
CA ILE A 149 3.84 5.59 -11.66
C ILE A 149 3.61 4.88 -12.99
N LYS A 150 2.35 4.73 -13.41
CA LYS A 150 2.03 4.11 -14.72
C LYS A 150 2.63 4.86 -15.90
N LYS A 151 2.75 6.18 -15.82
CA LYS A 151 3.32 7.04 -16.87
C LYS A 151 4.85 6.99 -16.95
N MET A 152 5.52 6.41 -15.95
CA MET A 152 6.98 6.29 -15.92
C MET A 152 7.49 5.01 -16.58
N ARG A 153 6.60 4.08 -16.92
CA ARG A 153 6.92 2.78 -17.52
C ARG A 153 7.34 2.90 -18.97
#